data_AF-A0A7J4VI09-F1
#
_entry.id   AF-A0A7J4VI09-F1
#
_cell.length_a   1.000
_cell.length_b   1.000
_cell.length_c   1.000
_cell.angle_alpha   90.00
_cell.angle_beta   90.00
_cell.angle_gamma   90.00
#
_symmetry.space_group_name_H-M   'P 1'
#
loop_
_entity.id
_entity.type
_entity.pdbx_description
1 polymer ?
#
loop_
_entity_poly.entity_id
_entity_poly.type
_entity_poly.pdbx_seq_one_letter_code
_entity_poly.pdbx_strand_id
1 'polypeptide(L)' 'MDQFSMKLTTAASRRRQARLARGYTLEELAITTGLTVAEIAAAEEPGNEAPEQHVVRIEHVLY' A
#
# COMPACT_ATOMS: atom_id res chain seq x y z
N MET A 1 22.96 -6.94 15.58
CA MET A 1 22.83 -7.24 14.15
C MET A 1 21.40 -7.69 13.89
N ASP A 2 20.78 -7.03 12.93
CA ASP A 2 19.35 -6.86 12.70
C ASP A 2 18.66 -8.12 12.16
N GLN A 3 17.83 -8.74 13.00
CA GLN A 3 17.03 -9.93 12.68
C GLN A 3 15.71 -9.53 11.98
N PHE A 4 15.79 -8.76 10.89
CA PHE A 4 14.64 -8.39 10.05
C PHE A 4 14.77 -8.88 8.60
N SER A 5 15.70 -9.80 8.34
CA SER A 5 15.80 -10.46 7.04
C SER A 5 14.81 -11.62 6.98
N MET A 6 13.94 -11.63 5.96
CA MET A 6 12.88 -12.63 5.69
C MET A 6 11.51 -12.41 6.37
N LYS A 7 10.92 -11.22 6.28
CA LYS A 7 9.46 -11.17 6.15
C LYS A 7 9.16 -11.22 4.66
N LEU A 8 8.37 -12.21 4.22
CA LEU A 8 7.79 -12.22 2.89
C LEU A 8 7.27 -10.80 2.59
N THR A 9 7.96 -10.05 1.73
CA THR A 9 7.51 -8.71 1.36
C THR A 9 6.35 -8.89 0.40
N THR A 10 5.17 -9.21 0.93
CA THR A 10 3.93 -9.23 0.16
C THR A 10 3.76 -7.86 -0.48
N ALA A 11 3.22 -7.79 -1.69
CA ALA A 11 3.02 -6.53 -2.42
C ALA A 11 2.33 -5.45 -1.56
N ALA A 12 1.42 -5.88 -0.69
CA ALA A 12 0.77 -5.09 0.35
C ALA A 12 1.76 -4.34 1.27
N SER A 13 2.77 -5.04 1.81
CA SER A 13 3.80 -4.44 2.68
C SER A 13 4.74 -3.51 1.91
N ARG A 14 4.94 -3.72 0.61
CA ARG A 14 5.71 -2.79 -0.24
C ARG A 14 4.95 -1.49 -0.48
N ARG A 15 3.65 -1.58 -0.78
CA ARG A 15 2.78 -0.40 -0.95
C ARG A 15 2.72 0.46 0.31
N ARG A 16 2.54 -0.16 1.48
CA ARG A 16 2.57 0.55 2.77
C ARG A 16 3.89 1.29 3.01
N GLN A 17 5.01 0.65 2.71
CA GLN A 17 6.32 1.29 2.84
C GLN A 17 6.50 2.44 1.85
N ALA A 18 6.12 2.26 0.58
CA ALA A 18 6.20 3.30 -0.43
C ALA A 18 5.31 4.51 -0.08
N ARG A 19 4.11 4.27 0.47
CA ARG A 19 3.25 5.33 1.00
C ARG A 19 3.93 6.11 2.13
N LEU A 20 4.48 5.42 3.12
CA LEU A 20 5.22 6.05 4.22
C LEU A 20 6.47 6.80 3.74
N ALA A 21 7.17 6.26 2.74
CA ALA A 21 8.36 6.89 2.16
C ALA A 21 8.04 8.19 1.41
N ARG A 22 6.88 8.26 0.74
CA ARG A 22 6.37 9.48 0.09
C ARG A 22 5.78 10.49 1.09
N GLY A 23 5.57 10.09 2.34
CA GLY A 23 4.92 10.91 3.36
C GLY A 23 3.39 10.98 3.23
N TYR A 24 2.78 10.13 2.39
CA TYR A 24 1.34 10.13 2.20
C TYR A 24 0.62 9.50 3.39
N THR A 25 -0.39 10.20 3.91
CA THR A 25 -1.39 9.59 4.78
C THR A 25 -2.32 8.67 3.99
N LEU A 26 -3.06 7.79 4.68
CA LEU A 26 -4.06 6.95 4.01
C LEU A 26 -5.15 7.81 3.36
N GLU A 27 -5.51 8.92 3.98
CA GLU A 27 -6.50 9.88 3.48
C GLU A 27 -6.00 10.61 2.24
N GLU A 28 -4.75 11.08 2.25
CA GLU A 28 -4.17 11.69 1.06
C GLU A 28 -4.05 10.69 -0.08
N LEU A 29 -3.59 9.47 0.18
CA LEU A 29 -3.52 8.45 -0.85
C LEU A 29 -4.94 8.11 -1.36
N ALA A 30 -5.95 8.10 -0.50
CA ALA A 30 -7.36 7.93 -0.88
C ALA A 30 -7.83 9.03 -1.82
N ILE A 31 -7.56 10.29 -1.50
CA ILE A 31 -7.90 11.44 -2.36
C ILE A 31 -7.15 11.35 -3.69
N THR A 32 -5.85 11.06 -3.67
CA THR A 32 -4.99 11.06 -4.87
C THR A 32 -5.34 9.91 -5.80
N THR A 33 -5.54 8.73 -5.23
CA THR A 33 -5.94 7.55 -6.00
C THR A 33 -7.42 7.56 -6.33
N GLY A 34 -8.26 8.38 -5.68
CA GLY A 34 -9.72 8.32 -5.80
C GLY A 34 -10.31 7.00 -5.30
N LEU A 35 -9.72 6.45 -4.23
CA LEU A 35 -10.18 5.27 -3.50
C LEU A 35 -10.54 5.68 -2.07
N THR A 36 -11.25 4.83 -1.34
CA THR A 36 -11.48 5.03 0.09
C THR A 36 -10.29 4.52 0.91
N VAL A 37 -10.16 5.06 2.13
CA VAL A 37 -9.15 4.59 3.11
C VAL A 37 -9.28 3.09 3.37
N ALA A 38 -10.50 2.55 3.38
CA ALA A 38 -10.74 1.12 3.55
C ALA A 38 -10.20 0.30 2.37
N GLU A 39 -10.38 0.77 1.14
CA GLU A 39 -9.85 0.10 -0.05
C GLU A 39 -8.32 0.12 -0.10
N ILE A 40 -7.70 1.21 0.35
CA ILE A 40 -6.24 1.31 0.46
C ILE A 40 -5.72 0.42 1.59
N ALA A 41 -6.38 0.43 2.75
CA ALA A 41 -6.02 -0.44 3.86
C ALA A 41 -6.14 -1.92 3.45
N ALA A 42 -7.23 -2.28 2.77
CA ALA A 42 -7.46 -3.59 2.17
C ALA A 42 -6.35 -3.97 1.18
N ALA A 43 -5.80 -3.01 0.44
CA ALA A 43 -4.65 -3.24 -0.43
C ALA A 43 -3.36 -3.42 0.39
N GLU A 44 -3.12 -2.61 1.41
CA GLU A 44 -1.95 -2.66 2.29
C GLU A 44 -1.96 -3.84 3.28
N GLU A 45 -3.08 -4.54 3.42
CA GLU A 45 -3.26 -5.64 4.37
C GLU A 45 -2.72 -6.97 3.82
N PRO A 46 -1.75 -7.61 4.50
CA PRO A 46 -1.20 -8.88 4.06
C PRO A 46 -2.24 -9.99 4.24
N GLY A 47 -2.76 -10.52 3.14
CA GLY A 47 -3.76 -11.60 3.14
C GLY A 47 -5.14 -11.18 2.65
N ASN A 48 -5.36 -9.87 2.45
CA ASN A 48 -6.55 -9.38 1.79
C ASN A 48 -6.29 -9.16 0.29
N GLU A 49 -7.11 -9.77 -0.56
CA GLU A 49 -6.99 -9.64 -2.01
C GLU A 49 -7.77 -8.39 -2.45
N ALA A 50 -7.10 -7.24 -2.42
CA ALA A 50 -7.65 -6.04 -3.03
C ALA A 50 -7.72 -6.25 -4.56
N PRO A 51 -8.78 -5.75 -5.22
CA PRO A 51 -8.90 -5.91 -6.66
C PRO A 51 -7.70 -5.24 -7.35
N GLU A 52 -7.20 -5.89 -8.40
CA GLU A 52 -6.00 -5.46 -9.13
C GLU A 52 -6.08 -4.00 -9.59
N GLN A 53 -7.28 -3.53 -9.95
CA GLN A 53 -7.52 -2.13 -10.34
C GLN A 53 -7.15 -1.14 -9.23
N HIS A 54 -7.39 -1.47 -7.95
CA HIS A 54 -7.05 -0.59 -6.82
C HIS A 54 -5.54 -0.60 -6.58
N VAL A 55 -4.94 -1.79 -6.69
CA VAL A 55 -3.49 -1.97 -6.57
C VAL A 55 -2.75 -1.16 -7.62
N VAL A 56 -3.16 -1.25 -8.89
CA VAL A 56 -2.54 -0.51 -10.00
C VAL A 56 -2.64 1.00 -9.78
N ARG A 57 -3.77 1.53 -9.31
CA ARG A 57 -3.93 2.97 -9.01
C ARG A 57 -3.00 3.41 -7.88
N ILE A 58 -2.90 2.63 -6.81
CA ILE A 58 -2.00 2.90 -5.68
C ILE A 58 -0.56 2.87 -6.16
N GLU A 59 -0.16 1.86 -6.93
CA GLU A 59 1.20 1.75 -7.45
C GLU A 59 1.53 2.89 -8.41
N HIS A 60 0.61 3.34 -9.25
CA HIS A 60 0.82 4.48 -10.15
C HIS A 60 1.07 5.80 -9.39
N VAL A 61 0.48 5.98 -8.20
CA VAL A 61 0.73 7.18 -7.38
C VAL A 61 2.05 7.06 -6.62
N LEU A 62 2.43 5.85 -6.24
CA LEU A 62 3.61 5.60 -5.40
C LEU A 62 4.91 5.45 -6.20
N TYR A 63 4.84 4.93 -7.43
CA TYR A 63 5.97 4.70 -8.34
C TYR A 63 5.84 5.61 -9.57
#